data_AF-A0A1H2AL92-F1
#
_entry.id   AF-A0A1H2AL92-F1
#
_cell.length_a   1.000
_cell.length_b   1.000
_cell.length_c   1.000
_cell.angle_alpha   90.00
_cell.angle_beta   90.00
_cell.angle_gamma   90.00
#
_symmetry.space_group_name_H-M   'P 1'
#
loop_
_entity.id
_entity.type
_entity.pdbx_description
1 polymer ?
#
loop_
_entity_poly.entity_id
_entity_poly.type
_entity_poly.pdbx_seq_one_letter_code
_entity_poly.pdbx_strand_id
1 'polypeptide(L)'
;MRTRRAWRRFSTVGVAVVLALLSAIVGPLQQADASTKNVPGQFVSKLYTEALGRVPTSTEWNAAVQQFADGGCTAQTLADLGQSVYTSADFARLGYDNPAKLTTLFRGAWNAEADPGLLAQWQSGLSQGESWSAVVAQFFVAPQFTELVPKICRGGSDSSATSYGMSGEAADGLPRATGGFAGTEEDLQRTLDQTPAGGTVQLAGRAVVRVTKPLRVPSGVTLTTSGEPATEQYAEMGRLVRAGDFDAAMVDVADGARLSGVWIDGARNNPDNSAPERTNVRVLGGTGTAVVGNKISNTAGSASVQVLGESAGHSCSRVVVSKNLITAYSNDHYLTKELSRDRTTGTWSDGIDVGCSDSTVTDNQIVDTGGVGIMLYRGADDTSRPQRSTISGNTIASAGVPMYAAIAVNPLYYVLSKGEAKDYDFGGSTISENHLWTAPNTHFVIGISIGSRPWYGGMAMVGANSGHGVSVAGNGTSGIGARVRTGIAVSGMDDVRITSDPAVWQHGVPGKSGDACPSTDVAASKTAGTADGLDTEVSFENTDLDGCMGEP
;
A
#
# COMPACT_ATOMS: atom_id res chain seq x y z
N MET A 1 38.04 -50.57 16.22
CA MET A 1 38.20 -50.14 14.81
C MET A 1 37.42 -51.10 13.91
N ARG A 2 36.72 -50.58 12.88
CA ARG A 2 35.79 -51.26 11.95
C ARG A 2 34.31 -51.34 12.39
N THR A 3 33.54 -50.29 12.09
CA THR A 3 32.07 -50.33 11.75
C THR A 3 31.45 -48.94 11.46
N ARG A 4 32.22 -47.90 11.05
CA ARG A 4 31.66 -46.54 10.77
C ARG A 4 31.76 -46.07 9.30
N ARG A 5 31.79 -46.96 8.31
CA ARG A 5 31.92 -46.58 6.88
C ARG A 5 30.73 -46.88 5.96
N ALA A 6 29.65 -47.50 6.44
CA ALA A 6 28.53 -47.90 5.57
C ALA A 6 27.37 -46.87 5.46
N TRP A 7 27.31 -45.86 6.32
CA TRP A 7 26.16 -44.93 6.37
C TRP A 7 26.28 -43.66 5.52
N ARG A 8 27.42 -43.44 4.83
CA ARG A 8 27.62 -42.25 3.98
C ARG A 8 27.29 -42.45 2.49
N ARG A 9 26.82 -43.63 2.08
CA ARG A 9 26.48 -43.92 0.66
C ARG A 9 24.99 -44.09 0.38
N PHE A 10 24.13 -44.10 1.39
CA PHE A 10 22.67 -44.18 1.19
C PHE A 10 21.98 -42.81 1.09
N SER A 11 22.64 -41.73 1.49
CA SER A 11 22.05 -40.38 1.46
C SER A 11 22.15 -39.68 0.09
N THR A 12 23.04 -40.12 -0.80
CA THR A 12 23.23 -39.48 -2.12
C THR A 12 22.36 -40.10 -3.22
N VAL A 13 21.91 -41.35 -3.04
CA VAL A 13 21.06 -42.06 -4.02
C VAL A 13 19.56 -41.76 -3.80
N GLY A 14 19.15 -41.45 -2.56
CA GLY A 14 17.76 -41.07 -2.25
C GLY A 14 17.33 -39.73 -2.87
N VAL A 15 18.23 -38.75 -2.96
CA VAL A 15 17.92 -37.41 -3.52
C VAL A 15 17.79 -37.45 -5.05
N ALA A 16 18.59 -38.25 -5.74
CA ALA A 16 18.51 -38.40 -7.20
C ALA A 16 17.25 -39.16 -7.66
N VAL A 17 16.74 -40.08 -6.83
CA VAL A 17 15.54 -40.89 -7.15
C VAL A 17 14.24 -40.11 -6.92
N VAL A 18 14.21 -39.18 -5.97
CA VAL A 18 13.06 -38.26 -5.80
C VAL A 18 12.95 -37.27 -6.97
N LEU A 19 14.08 -36.78 -7.50
CA LEU A 19 14.09 -35.92 -8.70
C LEU A 19 13.67 -36.66 -9.99
N ALA A 20 13.93 -37.98 -10.09
CA ALA A 20 13.58 -38.78 -11.27
C ALA A 20 12.18 -39.40 -11.22
N LEU A 21 11.59 -39.62 -10.03
CA LEU A 21 10.22 -40.15 -9.90
C LEU A 21 9.15 -39.06 -9.95
N LEU A 22 9.50 -37.79 -9.73
CA LEU A 22 8.61 -36.65 -10.00
C LEU A 22 8.39 -36.38 -11.49
N SER A 23 9.21 -36.96 -12.38
CA SER A 23 9.07 -36.79 -13.84
C SER A 23 8.00 -37.68 -14.49
N ALA A 24 7.48 -38.68 -13.77
CA ALA A 24 6.64 -39.75 -14.35
C ALA A 24 5.14 -39.66 -14.02
N ILE A 25 4.70 -38.67 -13.23
CA ILE A 25 3.29 -38.38 -12.95
C ILE A 25 2.97 -36.93 -13.33
N VAL A 26 3.41 -36.52 -14.51
CA VAL A 26 2.95 -35.27 -15.13
C VAL A 26 1.97 -35.71 -16.21
N GLY A 27 0.67 -35.73 -15.86
CA GLY A 27 -0.38 -35.73 -16.88
C GLY A 27 -0.16 -34.57 -17.86
N PRO A 28 -0.71 -34.59 -19.09
CA PRO A 28 -0.47 -33.52 -20.05
C PRO A 28 -0.81 -32.18 -19.39
N LEU A 29 0.22 -31.42 -19.03
CA LEU A 29 0.09 -30.04 -18.59
C LEU A 29 -0.61 -29.36 -19.74
N GLN A 30 -1.86 -28.96 -19.52
CA GLN A 30 -2.58 -28.09 -20.43
C GLN A 30 -1.63 -26.92 -20.69
N GLN A 31 -1.10 -26.85 -21.92
CA GLN A 31 -0.31 -25.72 -22.36
C GLN A 31 -1.24 -24.52 -22.28
N ALA A 32 -1.15 -23.77 -21.19
CA ALA A 32 -1.73 -22.46 -21.09
C ALA A 32 -1.16 -21.64 -22.25
N ASP A 33 -2.03 -20.98 -23.01
CA ASP A 33 -1.65 -20.19 -24.19
C ASP A 33 -0.45 -19.29 -23.87
N ALA A 34 0.70 -19.63 -24.45
CA ALA A 34 1.99 -18.97 -24.20
C ALA A 34 2.10 -17.59 -24.86
N SER A 35 1.02 -16.82 -24.96
CA SER A 35 1.01 -15.58 -25.76
C SER A 35 0.82 -14.27 -25.00
N THR A 36 0.53 -14.28 -23.70
CA THR A 36 0.41 -13.01 -22.98
C THR A 36 1.73 -12.66 -22.31
N LYS A 37 2.45 -11.70 -22.91
CA LYS A 37 3.57 -10.96 -22.30
C LYS A 37 3.08 -10.10 -21.11
N ASN A 38 2.39 -10.74 -20.18
CA ASN A 38 1.82 -10.10 -19.01
C ASN A 38 2.90 -10.00 -17.93
N VAL A 39 3.07 -8.80 -17.41
CA VAL A 39 3.91 -8.55 -16.24
C VAL A 39 3.01 -8.62 -15.00
N PRO A 40 3.21 -9.60 -14.11
CA PRO A 40 2.40 -9.74 -12.90
C PRO A 40 2.90 -8.77 -11.81
N GLY A 41 2.73 -7.46 -12.04
CA GLY A 41 3.30 -6.41 -11.19
C GLY A 41 2.93 -6.54 -9.71
N GLN A 42 1.69 -6.96 -9.40
CA GLN A 42 1.27 -7.21 -8.01
C GLN A 42 2.08 -8.31 -7.33
N PHE A 43 2.36 -9.40 -8.04
CA PHE A 43 3.17 -10.50 -7.52
C PHE A 43 4.61 -10.05 -7.30
N VAL A 44 5.18 -9.30 -8.25
CA VAL A 44 6.51 -8.67 -8.08
C VAL A 44 6.51 -7.84 -6.81
N SER A 45 5.62 -6.85 -6.67
CA SER A 45 5.58 -6.00 -5.48
C SER A 45 5.39 -6.80 -4.20
N LYS A 46 4.47 -7.78 -4.19
CA LYS A 46 4.21 -8.62 -3.02
C LYS A 46 5.44 -9.42 -2.58
N LEU A 47 6.25 -9.93 -3.51
CA LEU A 47 7.51 -10.59 -3.15
C LEU A 47 8.43 -9.65 -2.37
N TYR A 48 8.60 -8.40 -2.81
CA TYR A 48 9.46 -7.44 -2.11
C TYR A 48 8.82 -6.96 -0.80
N THR A 49 7.53 -6.63 -0.77
CA THR A 49 6.88 -6.10 0.44
C THR A 49 6.63 -7.16 1.51
N GLU A 50 6.49 -8.44 1.13
CA GLU A 50 6.31 -9.54 2.06
C GLU A 50 7.61 -10.26 2.39
N ALA A 51 8.58 -10.40 1.47
CA ALA A 51 9.87 -11.00 1.82
C ALA A 51 10.83 -9.99 2.45
N LEU A 52 10.92 -8.78 1.90
CA LEU A 52 11.92 -7.77 2.26
C LEU A 52 11.35 -6.57 3.02
N GLY A 53 10.03 -6.49 3.20
CA GLY A 53 9.38 -5.42 3.95
C GLY A 53 9.60 -4.03 3.36
N ARG A 54 9.78 -3.95 2.04
CA ARG A 54 9.94 -2.73 1.26
C ARG A 54 9.42 -2.92 -0.18
N VAL A 55 9.15 -1.85 -0.88
CA VAL A 55 8.94 -1.86 -2.34
C VAL A 55 10.23 -2.22 -3.06
N PRO A 56 10.15 -2.80 -4.27
CA PRO A 56 11.33 -3.01 -5.10
C PRO A 56 11.98 -1.69 -5.45
N THR A 57 13.31 -1.69 -5.54
CA THR A 57 14.07 -0.61 -6.18
C THR A 57 13.77 -0.59 -7.68
N SER A 58 14.09 0.52 -8.37
CA SER A 58 13.88 0.60 -9.82
C SER A 58 14.67 -0.43 -10.61
N THR A 59 15.90 -0.74 -10.18
CA THR A 59 16.71 -1.81 -10.78
C THR A 59 16.06 -3.19 -10.61
N GLU A 60 15.60 -3.51 -9.41
CA GLU A 60 14.91 -4.77 -9.10
C GLU A 60 13.60 -4.92 -9.88
N TRP A 61 12.82 -3.83 -9.97
CA TRP A 61 11.57 -3.79 -10.73
C TRP A 61 11.82 -4.01 -12.23
N ASN A 62 12.74 -3.26 -12.83
CA ASN A 62 13.06 -3.40 -14.26
C ASN A 62 13.60 -4.79 -14.58
N ALA A 63 14.42 -5.39 -13.70
CA ALA A 63 14.89 -6.75 -13.86
C ALA A 63 13.73 -7.77 -13.83
N ALA A 64 12.79 -7.63 -12.89
CA ALA A 64 11.62 -8.49 -12.82
C ALA A 64 10.71 -8.33 -14.05
N VAL A 65 10.43 -7.09 -14.49
CA VAL A 65 9.67 -6.79 -15.71
C VAL A 65 10.31 -7.46 -16.92
N GLN A 66 11.63 -7.33 -17.08
CA GLN A 66 12.37 -7.93 -18.20
C GLN A 66 12.31 -9.45 -18.17
N GLN A 67 12.42 -10.07 -16.98
CA GLN A 67 12.29 -11.51 -16.81
C GLN A 67 10.93 -12.03 -17.31
N PHE A 68 9.83 -11.32 -17.03
CA PHE A 68 8.50 -11.69 -17.56
C PHE A 68 8.31 -11.32 -19.02
N ALA A 69 8.97 -10.28 -19.52
CA ALA A 69 8.94 -9.93 -20.95
C ALA A 69 9.60 -11.02 -21.81
N ASP A 70 10.70 -11.62 -21.32
CA ASP A 70 11.46 -12.65 -22.03
C ASP A 70 10.88 -14.06 -21.82
N GLY A 71 10.53 -14.39 -20.58
CA GLY A 71 10.07 -15.74 -20.19
C GLY A 71 8.55 -15.93 -20.21
N GLY A 72 7.77 -14.85 -20.34
CA GLY A 72 6.33 -14.86 -20.13
C GLY A 72 5.93 -15.10 -18.66
N CYS A 73 4.66 -14.88 -18.34
CA CYS A 73 4.13 -15.24 -17.02
C CYS A 73 3.79 -16.74 -16.98
N THR A 74 4.69 -17.52 -16.40
CA THR A 74 4.53 -18.97 -16.20
C THR A 74 4.80 -19.34 -14.75
N ALA A 75 4.35 -20.52 -14.33
CA ALA A 75 4.68 -21.06 -13.01
C ALA A 75 6.19 -21.06 -12.74
N GLN A 76 6.99 -21.44 -13.75
CA GLN A 76 8.45 -21.46 -13.65
C GLN A 76 9.04 -20.05 -13.50
N THR A 77 8.64 -19.10 -14.35
CA THR A 77 9.14 -17.71 -14.28
C THR A 77 8.83 -17.07 -12.93
N LEU A 78 7.62 -17.30 -12.40
CA LEU A 78 7.21 -16.82 -11.08
C LEU A 78 8.02 -17.49 -9.97
N ALA A 79 8.23 -18.80 -10.05
CA ALA A 79 9.03 -19.57 -9.10
C ALA A 79 10.50 -19.12 -9.09
N ASP A 80 11.08 -18.84 -10.25
CA ASP A 80 12.46 -18.37 -10.38
C ASP A 80 12.65 -17.00 -9.72
N LEU A 81 11.73 -16.06 -9.98
CA LEU A 81 11.76 -14.75 -9.32
C LEU A 81 11.59 -14.90 -7.80
N GLY A 82 10.58 -15.66 -7.36
CA GLY A 82 10.33 -15.89 -5.93
C GLY A 82 11.53 -16.52 -5.21
N GLN A 83 12.13 -17.56 -5.80
CA GLN A 83 13.34 -18.17 -5.28
C GLN A 83 14.50 -17.17 -5.21
N SER A 84 14.69 -16.34 -6.24
CA SER A 84 15.77 -15.34 -6.25
C SER A 84 15.64 -14.34 -5.10
N VAL A 85 14.42 -13.91 -4.75
CA VAL A 85 14.16 -12.97 -3.66
C VAL A 85 14.37 -13.65 -2.29
N TYR A 86 13.70 -14.78 -2.03
CA TYR A 86 13.75 -15.44 -0.72
C TYR A 86 15.11 -16.11 -0.42
N THR A 87 15.94 -16.37 -1.43
CA THR A 87 17.30 -16.89 -1.23
C THR A 87 18.39 -15.84 -1.40
N SER A 88 18.02 -14.57 -1.59
CA SER A 88 18.95 -13.45 -1.74
C SER A 88 19.74 -13.16 -0.46
N ALA A 89 20.88 -12.47 -0.64
CA ALA A 89 21.66 -11.94 0.47
C ALA A 89 20.90 -10.87 1.27
N ASP A 90 19.99 -10.12 0.62
CA ASP A 90 19.17 -9.12 1.29
C ASP A 90 18.17 -9.78 2.24
N PHE A 91 17.45 -10.82 1.80
CA PHE A 91 16.57 -11.59 2.67
C PHE A 91 17.34 -12.23 3.84
N ALA A 92 18.53 -12.79 3.56
CA ALA A 92 19.37 -13.38 4.60
C ALA A 92 19.83 -12.34 5.65
N ARG A 93 20.08 -11.08 5.24
CA ARG A 93 20.53 -9.99 6.12
C ARG A 93 19.47 -9.55 7.12
N LEU A 94 18.19 -9.82 6.85
CA LEU A 94 17.08 -9.51 7.77
C LEU A 94 17.16 -10.30 9.08
N GLY A 95 17.92 -11.40 9.12
CA GLY A 95 18.15 -12.14 10.35
C GLY A 95 16.93 -12.88 10.89
N TYR A 96 15.88 -13.06 10.08
CA TYR A 96 14.68 -13.80 10.47
C TYR A 96 15.02 -15.22 10.94
N ASP A 97 14.35 -15.65 12.02
CA ASP A 97 14.31 -17.05 12.40
C ASP A 97 13.32 -17.85 11.52
N ASN A 98 13.18 -19.15 11.80
CA ASN A 98 12.35 -20.02 10.97
C ASN A 98 10.86 -19.62 10.96
N PRO A 99 10.20 -19.34 12.11
CA PRO A 99 8.84 -18.80 12.10
C PRO A 99 8.67 -17.55 11.25
N ALA A 100 9.52 -16.52 11.44
CA ALA A 100 9.39 -15.28 10.68
C ALA A 100 9.63 -15.50 9.17
N LYS A 101 10.64 -16.29 8.80
CA LYS A 101 10.89 -16.70 7.41
C LYS A 101 9.67 -17.36 6.78
N LEU A 102 9.09 -18.33 7.46
CA LEU A 102 7.92 -19.04 6.95
C LEU A 102 6.73 -18.08 6.80
N THR A 103 6.45 -17.22 7.79
CA THR A 103 5.38 -16.21 7.68
C THR A 103 5.53 -15.34 6.44
N THR A 104 6.73 -14.82 6.18
CA THR A 104 6.97 -14.03 4.95
C THR A 104 6.73 -14.86 3.68
N LEU A 105 7.11 -16.15 3.67
CA LEU A 105 6.95 -17.05 2.53
C LEU A 105 5.50 -17.44 2.26
N PHE A 106 4.71 -17.75 3.30
CA PHE A 106 3.27 -17.99 3.18
C PHE A 106 2.56 -16.80 2.54
N ARG A 107 2.88 -15.58 3.01
CA ARG A 107 2.24 -14.36 2.51
C ARG A 107 2.70 -13.98 1.10
N GLY A 108 3.99 -14.08 0.79
CA GLY A 108 4.49 -13.68 -0.53
C GLY A 108 4.31 -14.73 -1.62
N ALA A 109 4.46 -16.03 -1.32
CA ALA A 109 4.31 -17.10 -2.31
C ALA A 109 2.86 -17.58 -2.42
N TRP A 110 2.20 -17.86 -1.30
CA TRP A 110 0.85 -18.43 -1.29
C TRP A 110 -0.25 -17.41 -1.06
N ASN A 111 0.11 -16.14 -0.84
CA ASN A 111 -0.86 -15.07 -0.64
C ASN A 111 -1.86 -15.40 0.48
N ALA A 112 -1.32 -15.99 1.54
CA ALA A 112 -2.09 -16.62 2.60
C ALA A 112 -1.46 -16.35 3.97
N GLU A 113 -2.28 -16.45 5.00
CA GLU A 113 -1.77 -16.56 6.38
C GLU A 113 -1.25 -17.98 6.61
N ALA A 114 -0.29 -18.12 7.52
CA ALA A 114 0.23 -19.44 7.85
C ALA A 114 -0.77 -20.17 8.78
N ASP A 115 -1.37 -21.25 8.31
CA ASP A 115 -2.08 -22.19 9.18
C ASP A 115 -1.11 -22.72 10.26
N PRO A 116 -1.46 -22.70 11.56
CA PRO A 116 -0.56 -23.11 12.63
C PRO A 116 -0.03 -24.55 12.49
N GLY A 117 -0.86 -25.48 11.99
CA GLY A 117 -0.47 -26.88 11.80
C GLY A 117 0.54 -27.02 10.66
N LEU A 118 0.26 -26.38 9.53
CA LEU A 118 1.15 -26.40 8.36
C LEU A 118 2.47 -25.66 8.65
N LEU A 119 2.41 -24.53 9.37
CA LEU A 119 3.59 -23.80 9.84
C LEU A 119 4.49 -24.70 10.70
N ALA A 120 3.91 -25.41 11.68
CA ALA A 120 4.65 -26.33 12.55
C ALA A 120 5.32 -27.47 11.76
N GLN A 121 4.65 -27.98 10.72
CA GLN A 121 5.21 -29.00 9.82
C GLN A 121 6.46 -28.48 9.10
N TRP A 122 6.37 -27.31 8.45
CA TRP A 122 7.52 -26.69 7.76
C TRP A 122 8.66 -26.33 8.70
N GLN A 123 8.34 -25.81 9.90
CA GLN A 123 9.32 -25.51 10.92
C GLN A 123 10.06 -26.78 11.39
N SER A 124 9.35 -27.91 11.50
CA SER A 124 9.96 -29.20 11.84
C SER A 124 10.97 -29.65 10.77
N GLY A 125 10.64 -29.49 9.48
CA GLY A 125 11.56 -29.77 8.37
C GLY A 125 12.87 -28.96 8.46
N LEU A 126 12.75 -27.64 8.63
CA LEU A 126 13.91 -26.76 8.83
C LEU A 126 14.73 -27.15 10.08
N SER A 127 14.06 -27.53 11.16
CA SER A 127 14.71 -27.94 12.41
C SER A 127 15.43 -29.30 12.28
N GLN A 128 15.00 -30.15 11.34
CA GLN A 128 15.63 -31.44 11.02
C GLN A 128 16.76 -31.31 9.98
N GLY A 129 17.10 -30.08 9.57
CA GLY A 129 18.23 -29.79 8.69
C GLY A 129 17.87 -29.61 7.22
N GLU A 130 16.59 -29.49 6.89
CA GLU A 130 16.18 -29.06 5.56
C GLU A 130 16.70 -27.64 5.28
N SER A 131 17.32 -27.44 4.11
CA SER A 131 17.84 -26.12 3.75
C SER A 131 16.70 -25.16 3.40
N TRP A 132 16.87 -23.89 3.75
CA TRP A 132 15.92 -22.83 3.41
C TRP A 132 15.59 -22.79 1.90
N SER A 133 16.58 -22.92 1.02
CA SER A 133 16.36 -22.93 -0.43
C SER A 133 15.48 -24.10 -0.90
N ALA A 134 15.58 -25.27 -0.26
CA ALA A 134 14.73 -26.42 -0.57
C ALA A 134 13.28 -26.16 -0.15
N VAL A 135 13.05 -25.55 1.02
CA VAL A 135 11.71 -25.14 1.48
C VAL A 135 11.10 -24.12 0.51
N VAL A 136 11.84 -23.08 0.12
CA VAL A 136 11.37 -22.07 -0.83
C VAL A 136 10.99 -22.73 -2.17
N ALA A 137 11.83 -23.60 -2.72
CA ALA A 137 11.52 -24.31 -3.96
C ALA A 137 10.23 -25.16 -3.84
N GLN A 138 10.02 -25.82 -2.70
CA GLN A 138 8.80 -26.60 -2.47
C GLN A 138 7.53 -25.74 -2.42
N PHE A 139 7.59 -24.55 -1.83
CA PHE A 139 6.45 -23.62 -1.84
C PHE A 139 6.02 -23.24 -3.26
N PHE A 140 6.98 -22.99 -4.16
CA PHE A 140 6.71 -22.58 -5.54
C PHE A 140 6.34 -23.73 -6.50
N VAL A 141 6.38 -24.98 -6.05
CA VAL A 141 5.84 -26.13 -6.81
C VAL A 141 4.65 -26.80 -6.12
N ALA A 142 4.22 -26.26 -4.98
CA ALA A 142 3.09 -26.78 -4.24
C ALA A 142 1.78 -26.55 -5.02
N PRO A 143 0.76 -27.41 -4.83
CA PRO A 143 -0.56 -27.23 -5.43
C PRO A 143 -1.15 -25.83 -5.15
N GLN A 144 -1.00 -25.34 -3.93
CA GLN A 144 -1.45 -24.01 -3.51
C GLN A 144 -0.90 -22.91 -4.40
N PHE A 145 0.40 -22.93 -4.70
CA PHE A 145 1.00 -21.94 -5.60
C PHE A 145 0.53 -22.12 -7.04
N THR A 146 0.49 -23.36 -7.52
CA THR A 146 0.08 -23.68 -8.90
C THR A 146 -1.34 -23.19 -9.19
N GLU A 147 -2.25 -23.28 -8.22
CA GLU A 147 -3.61 -22.76 -8.32
C GLU A 147 -3.69 -21.23 -8.40
N LEU A 148 -2.67 -20.52 -7.90
CA LEU A 148 -2.58 -19.06 -7.96
C LEU A 148 -2.01 -18.56 -9.29
N VAL A 149 -1.21 -19.36 -10.00
CA VAL A 149 -0.53 -18.96 -11.25
C VAL A 149 -1.50 -18.35 -12.27
N PRO A 150 -2.68 -18.93 -12.58
CA PRO A 150 -3.61 -18.30 -13.51
C PRO A 150 -4.12 -16.94 -13.04
N LYS A 151 -4.34 -16.76 -11.73
CA LYS A 151 -4.78 -15.47 -11.17
C LYS A 151 -3.67 -14.43 -11.25
N ILE A 152 -2.45 -14.81 -10.88
CA ILE A 152 -1.26 -13.96 -10.96
C ILE A 152 -1.00 -13.52 -12.41
N CYS A 153 -1.08 -14.44 -13.37
CA CYS A 153 -0.72 -14.19 -14.76
C CYS A 153 -1.80 -13.52 -15.60
N ARG A 154 -3.06 -13.54 -15.17
CA ARG A 154 -4.10 -12.67 -15.78
C ARG A 154 -3.77 -11.20 -15.55
N GLY A 155 -3.27 -10.86 -14.36
CA GLY A 155 -2.92 -9.50 -13.99
C GLY A 155 -4.10 -8.52 -14.11
N GLY A 156 -3.80 -7.22 -14.09
CA GLY A 156 -4.71 -6.09 -14.29
C GLY A 156 -5.29 -5.96 -15.71
N SER A 157 -5.56 -7.05 -16.43
CA SER A 157 -5.75 -7.03 -17.90
C SER A 157 -6.94 -6.22 -18.42
N ASP A 158 -7.88 -5.83 -17.57
CA ASP A 158 -9.00 -4.96 -17.90
C ASP A 158 -9.51 -4.22 -16.65
N SER A 159 -10.50 -3.34 -16.85
CA SER A 159 -11.13 -2.59 -15.76
C SER A 159 -11.96 -3.44 -14.78
N SER A 160 -12.00 -4.76 -14.97
CA SER A 160 -12.61 -5.72 -14.05
C SER A 160 -11.56 -6.60 -13.37
N ALA A 161 -10.27 -6.37 -13.66
CA ALA A 161 -9.20 -7.24 -13.22
C ALA A 161 -9.14 -7.28 -11.71
N THR A 162 -9.67 -8.38 -11.19
CA THR A 162 -9.73 -8.69 -9.77
C THR A 162 -8.32 -8.66 -9.22
N SER A 163 -8.10 -7.80 -8.24
CA SER A 163 -6.87 -7.81 -7.47
C SER A 163 -6.55 -9.23 -6.98
N TYR A 164 -5.28 -9.61 -7.02
CA TYR A 164 -4.74 -10.80 -6.36
C TYR A 164 -4.53 -10.48 -4.86
N GLY A 165 -5.66 -10.19 -4.20
CA GLY A 165 -5.74 -9.86 -2.77
C GLY A 165 -5.49 -11.08 -1.87
N MET A 166 -5.13 -10.83 -0.61
CA MET A 166 -4.84 -11.89 0.39
C MET A 166 -5.99 -12.90 0.54
N SER A 167 -5.66 -14.17 0.80
CA SER A 167 -6.65 -15.17 1.20
C SER A 167 -7.44 -14.68 2.42
N GLY A 168 -8.70 -15.07 2.55
CA GLY A 168 -9.59 -14.68 3.66
C GLY A 168 -9.25 -15.30 5.03
N GLU A 169 -8.10 -15.97 5.16
CA GLU A 169 -7.72 -16.67 6.37
C GLU A 169 -7.41 -15.70 7.51
N ALA A 170 -7.78 -16.09 8.73
CA ALA A 170 -7.49 -15.30 9.91
C ALA A 170 -5.99 -15.33 10.19
N ALA A 171 -5.42 -14.16 10.50
CA ALA A 171 -4.07 -14.09 11.03
C ALA A 171 -3.99 -14.83 12.36
N ASP A 172 -3.10 -15.80 12.48
CA ASP A 172 -2.85 -16.53 13.72
C ASP A 172 -1.54 -16.13 14.39
N GLY A 173 -1.47 -16.40 15.69
CA GLY A 173 -0.29 -16.10 16.50
C GLY A 173 0.89 -17.00 16.15
N LEU A 174 2.04 -16.40 15.88
CA LEU A 174 3.30 -17.12 15.73
C LEU A 174 3.93 -17.41 17.11
N PRO A 175 4.90 -18.35 17.19
CA PRO A 175 5.76 -18.46 18.37
C PRO A 175 6.37 -17.10 18.72
N ARG A 176 6.04 -16.61 19.91
CA ARG A 176 6.34 -15.25 20.36
C ARG A 176 7.82 -15.08 20.66
N ALA A 177 8.36 -13.91 20.33
CA ALA A 177 9.64 -13.49 20.90
C ALA A 177 9.47 -13.17 22.40
N THR A 178 10.54 -13.27 23.18
CA THR A 178 10.50 -12.95 24.62
C THR A 178 10.43 -11.44 24.85
N GLY A 179 9.53 -10.99 25.73
CA GLY A 179 9.42 -9.60 26.18
C GLY A 179 8.33 -8.81 25.46
N GLY A 180 7.66 -7.89 26.18
CA GLY A 180 6.54 -7.09 25.69
C GLY A 180 5.16 -7.69 26.01
N PHE A 181 4.11 -6.93 25.66
CA PHE A 181 2.71 -7.26 25.84
C PHE A 181 2.25 -8.33 24.86
N ALA A 182 1.59 -9.37 25.37
CA ALA A 182 0.98 -10.40 24.55
C ALA A 182 -0.28 -10.95 25.24
N GLY A 183 -1.37 -10.21 25.14
CA GLY A 183 -2.67 -10.51 25.74
C GLY A 183 -3.83 -10.20 24.80
N THR A 184 -5.01 -9.96 25.38
CA THR A 184 -6.21 -9.57 24.63
C THR A 184 -6.21 -8.08 24.29
N GLU A 185 -7.16 -7.66 23.46
CA GLU A 185 -7.37 -6.24 23.18
C GLU A 185 -7.73 -5.44 24.44
N GLU A 186 -8.56 -5.98 25.34
CA GLU A 186 -8.96 -5.28 26.57
C GLU A 186 -7.80 -5.06 27.52
N ASP A 187 -6.90 -6.04 27.62
CA ASP A 187 -5.69 -5.92 28.44
C ASP A 187 -4.70 -4.94 27.81
N LEU A 188 -4.62 -4.87 26.47
CA LEU A 188 -3.80 -3.89 25.76
C LEU A 188 -4.32 -2.48 26.01
N GLN A 189 -5.63 -2.26 25.83
CA GLN A 189 -6.24 -0.95 26.07
C GLN A 189 -6.05 -0.52 27.53
N ARG A 190 -6.25 -1.42 28.49
CA ARG A 190 -6.01 -1.13 29.91
C ARG A 190 -4.56 -0.73 30.17
N THR A 191 -3.61 -1.43 29.55
CA THR A 191 -2.17 -1.12 29.67
C THR A 191 -1.85 0.26 29.10
N LEU A 192 -2.43 0.60 27.93
CA LEU A 192 -2.31 1.92 27.32
C LEU A 192 -2.88 3.01 28.22
N ASP A 193 -4.09 2.84 28.73
CA ASP A 193 -4.78 3.82 29.58
C ASP A 193 -4.06 4.08 30.91
N GLN A 194 -3.37 3.06 31.44
CA GLN A 194 -2.59 3.15 32.68
C GLN A 194 -1.18 3.69 32.45
N THR A 195 -0.72 3.77 31.21
CA THR A 195 0.60 4.29 30.88
C THR A 195 0.57 5.82 30.92
N PRO A 196 1.39 6.47 31.77
CA PRO A 196 1.42 7.93 31.83
C PRO A 196 1.97 8.51 30.52
N ALA A 197 1.64 9.77 30.23
CA ALA A 197 2.23 10.52 29.12
C ALA A 197 3.77 10.48 29.19
N GLY A 198 4.43 10.28 28.05
CA GLY A 198 5.86 9.98 27.93
C GLY A 198 6.21 8.50 28.11
N GLY A 199 5.26 7.66 28.52
CA GLY A 199 5.44 6.22 28.66
C GLY A 199 5.34 5.46 27.34
N THR A 200 5.83 4.23 27.35
CA THR A 200 5.84 3.33 26.19
C THR A 200 5.21 1.99 26.54
N VAL A 201 4.23 1.57 25.74
CA VAL A 201 3.72 0.19 25.72
C VAL A 201 4.38 -0.55 24.57
N GLN A 202 5.07 -1.63 24.88
CA GLN A 202 5.73 -2.47 23.88
C GLN A 202 4.92 -3.75 23.70
N LEU A 203 4.46 -4.04 22.48
CA LEU A 203 3.96 -5.35 22.07
C LEU A 203 5.12 -6.33 22.04
N ALA A 204 4.88 -7.59 22.40
CA ALA A 204 5.85 -8.64 22.15
C ALA A 204 5.99 -8.86 20.64
N GLY A 205 7.22 -9.16 20.20
CA GLY A 205 7.47 -9.49 18.81
C GLY A 205 6.60 -10.67 18.37
N ARG A 206 5.95 -10.54 17.22
CA ARG A 206 5.00 -11.51 16.64
C ARG A 206 3.74 -11.77 17.45
N ALA A 207 3.47 -10.99 18.50
CA ALA A 207 2.19 -11.06 19.19
C ALA A 207 1.07 -10.67 18.22
N VAL A 208 -0.06 -11.37 18.27
CA VAL A 208 -1.27 -11.01 17.53
C VAL A 208 -2.33 -10.57 18.53
N VAL A 209 -2.75 -9.32 18.41
CA VAL A 209 -3.88 -8.77 19.17
C VAL A 209 -5.04 -8.59 18.20
N ARG A 210 -6.13 -9.32 18.45
CA ARG A 210 -7.36 -9.25 17.66
C ARG A 210 -8.20 -8.08 18.13
N VAL A 211 -8.37 -7.08 17.27
CA VAL A 211 -9.07 -5.82 17.54
C VAL A 211 -10.52 -5.94 17.09
N THR A 212 -11.42 -5.99 18.06
CA THR A 212 -12.88 -6.06 17.97
C THR A 212 -13.60 -4.73 18.18
N LYS A 213 -12.90 -3.72 18.71
CA LYS A 213 -13.35 -2.33 18.82
C LYS A 213 -12.14 -1.39 18.68
N PRO A 214 -12.32 -0.09 18.40
CA PRO A 214 -11.20 0.83 18.25
C PRO A 214 -10.26 0.82 19.46
N LEU A 215 -8.97 0.62 19.20
CA LEU A 215 -7.90 0.79 20.17
C LEU A 215 -7.49 2.26 20.20
N ARG A 216 -7.27 2.84 21.38
CA ARG A 216 -6.80 4.22 21.53
C ARG A 216 -5.42 4.25 22.16
N VAL A 217 -4.46 4.88 21.49
CA VAL A 217 -3.16 5.26 22.06
C VAL A 217 -3.34 6.63 22.73
N PRO A 218 -3.26 6.73 24.08
CA PRO A 218 -3.52 7.98 24.79
C PRO A 218 -2.48 9.05 24.52
N SER A 219 -2.83 10.30 24.85
CA SER A 219 -1.97 11.45 24.61
C SER A 219 -0.59 11.30 25.24
N GLY A 220 0.45 11.56 24.46
CA GLY A 220 1.84 11.42 24.89
C GLY A 220 2.34 9.99 25.07
N VAL A 221 1.52 8.95 24.84
CA VAL A 221 1.92 7.54 24.97
C VAL A 221 2.46 7.01 23.65
N THR A 222 3.50 6.17 23.71
CA THR A 222 4.00 5.42 22.56
C THR A 222 3.52 3.97 22.60
N LEU A 223 2.90 3.49 21.51
CA LEU A 223 2.71 2.07 21.24
C LEU A 223 3.74 1.61 20.22
N THR A 224 4.55 0.62 20.58
CA THR A 224 5.61 0.06 19.72
C THR A 224 5.71 -1.45 19.86
N THR A 225 6.58 -2.09 19.08
CA THR A 225 7.00 -3.48 19.30
C THR A 225 8.34 -3.52 20.04
N SER A 226 8.49 -4.47 20.96
CA SER A 226 9.77 -4.77 21.63
C SER A 226 10.88 -5.03 20.60
N GLY A 227 12.03 -4.38 20.78
CA GLY A 227 13.14 -4.44 19.82
C GLY A 227 13.00 -3.51 18.61
N GLU A 228 11.89 -2.78 18.48
CA GLU A 228 11.64 -1.77 17.45
C GLU A 228 12.00 -2.21 16.03
N PRO A 229 11.48 -3.37 15.55
CA PRO A 229 11.74 -3.83 14.19
C PRO A 229 11.30 -2.79 13.17
N ALA A 230 12.15 -2.57 12.16
CA ALA A 230 11.83 -1.75 11.00
C ALA A 230 10.86 -2.49 10.05
N THR A 231 10.32 -1.80 9.04
CA THR A 231 9.41 -2.40 8.05
C THR A 231 10.02 -3.59 7.33
N GLU A 232 11.34 -3.59 7.12
CA GLU A 232 12.10 -4.69 6.53
C GLU A 232 12.04 -5.97 7.37
N GLN A 233 11.77 -5.82 8.68
CA GLN A 233 11.59 -6.89 9.65
C GLN A 233 10.13 -7.00 10.12
N TYR A 234 9.13 -6.61 9.30
CA TYR A 234 7.74 -6.55 9.76
C TYR A 234 7.21 -7.87 10.33
N ALA A 235 7.74 -9.03 9.92
CA ALA A 235 7.33 -10.32 10.47
C ALA A 235 7.71 -10.48 11.96
N GLU A 236 8.59 -9.63 12.48
CA GLU A 236 8.92 -9.52 13.91
C GLU A 236 8.03 -8.53 14.66
N MET A 237 7.25 -7.69 13.97
CA MET A 237 6.36 -6.72 14.62
C MET A 237 5.27 -7.42 15.45
N GLY A 238 4.84 -6.76 16.52
CA GLY A 238 3.54 -7.01 17.10
C GLY A 238 2.46 -6.60 16.09
N ARG A 239 1.46 -7.46 15.91
CA ARG A 239 0.41 -7.33 14.90
C ARG A 239 -0.94 -7.04 15.56
N LEU A 240 -1.59 -5.98 15.11
CA LEU A 240 -2.98 -5.65 15.41
C LEU A 240 -3.83 -6.06 14.20
N VAL A 241 -4.84 -6.91 14.41
CA VAL A 241 -5.65 -7.46 13.33
C VAL A 241 -7.12 -7.16 13.58
N ARG A 242 -7.80 -6.58 12.60
CA ARG A 242 -9.26 -6.36 12.71
C ARG A 242 -9.96 -7.71 12.79
N ALA A 243 -10.73 -7.90 13.85
CA ALA A 243 -11.49 -9.12 14.12
C ALA A 243 -12.95 -8.85 14.47
N GLY A 244 -13.34 -7.59 14.68
CA GLY A 244 -14.72 -7.18 14.93
C GLY A 244 -15.34 -6.39 13.78
N ASP A 245 -16.67 -6.41 13.75
CA ASP A 245 -17.50 -5.65 12.83
C ASP A 245 -17.81 -4.27 13.44
N PHE A 246 -16.91 -3.31 13.27
CA PHE A 246 -17.08 -1.94 13.77
C PHE A 246 -16.69 -0.90 12.71
N ASP A 247 -17.54 0.11 12.54
CA ASP A 247 -17.38 1.20 11.56
C ASP A 247 -16.61 2.38 12.17
N ALA A 248 -15.35 2.13 12.49
CA ALA A 248 -14.41 3.14 12.98
C ALA A 248 -12.96 2.71 12.71
N ALA A 249 -12.02 3.61 12.98
CA ALA A 249 -10.59 3.34 12.89
C ALA A 249 -10.17 2.17 13.79
N MET A 250 -9.25 1.31 13.36
CA MET A 250 -8.73 0.25 14.24
C MET A 250 -7.90 0.84 15.39
N VAL A 251 -7.09 1.85 15.08
CA VAL A 251 -6.21 2.52 16.04
C VAL A 251 -6.40 4.02 15.95
N ASP A 252 -6.87 4.63 17.03
CA ASP A 252 -6.86 6.08 17.25
C ASP A 252 -5.57 6.50 17.94
N VAL A 253 -4.83 7.43 17.34
CA VAL A 253 -3.58 7.99 17.89
C VAL A 253 -3.87 9.41 18.36
N ALA A 254 -3.91 9.61 19.68
CA ALA A 254 -4.27 10.89 20.29
C ALA A 254 -3.13 11.93 20.22
N ASP A 255 -3.42 13.18 20.64
CA ASP A 255 -2.46 14.29 20.67
C ASP A 255 -1.13 13.92 21.35
N GLY A 256 -0.02 14.10 20.65
CA GLY A 256 1.34 13.81 21.11
C GLY A 256 1.66 12.33 21.25
N ALA A 257 0.73 11.43 20.91
CA ALA A 257 0.95 9.99 20.94
C ALA A 257 1.76 9.51 19.74
N ARG A 258 2.36 8.32 19.86
CA ARG A 258 3.17 7.72 18.79
C ARG A 258 2.80 6.26 18.56
N LEU A 259 2.63 5.90 17.29
CA LEU A 259 2.50 4.51 16.83
C LEU A 259 3.73 4.18 15.97
N SER A 260 4.55 3.21 16.40
CA SER A 260 5.82 2.93 15.74
C SER A 260 6.16 1.45 15.67
N GLY A 261 6.65 0.95 14.54
CA GLY A 261 7.12 -0.44 14.45
C GLY A 261 6.02 -1.48 14.77
N VAL A 262 4.77 -1.18 14.44
CA VAL A 262 3.61 -2.07 14.62
C VAL A 262 3.09 -2.50 13.26
N TRP A 263 2.63 -3.74 13.16
CA TRP A 263 1.92 -4.21 11.97
C TRP A 263 0.40 -4.10 12.19
N ILE A 264 -0.27 -3.22 11.46
CA ILE A 264 -1.72 -3.04 11.49
C ILE A 264 -2.34 -3.70 10.26
N ASP A 265 -3.25 -4.66 10.45
CA ASP A 265 -3.93 -5.37 9.38
C ASP A 265 -5.46 -5.15 9.43
N GLY A 266 -5.98 -4.48 8.41
CA GLY A 266 -7.40 -4.13 8.26
C GLY A 266 -8.31 -5.30 7.91
N ALA A 267 -7.76 -6.45 7.53
CA ALA A 267 -8.48 -7.65 7.17
C ALA A 267 -9.56 -7.47 6.06
N ARG A 268 -9.34 -6.59 5.05
CA ARG A 268 -10.25 -6.43 3.90
C ARG A 268 -10.44 -7.71 3.07
N ASN A 269 -9.54 -8.68 3.19
CA ASN A 269 -9.67 -10.00 2.58
C ASN A 269 -10.98 -10.73 2.95
N ASN A 270 -11.70 -10.28 3.99
CA ASN A 270 -13.10 -10.65 4.21
C ASN A 270 -14.03 -9.73 3.37
N PRO A 271 -14.79 -10.26 2.39
CA PRO A 271 -15.62 -9.45 1.47
C PRO A 271 -16.73 -8.63 2.16
N ASP A 272 -17.10 -8.97 3.39
CA ASP A 272 -18.08 -8.24 4.20
C ASP A 272 -17.42 -7.15 5.07
N ASN A 273 -16.08 -7.12 5.12
CA ASN A 273 -15.31 -6.19 5.94
C ASN A 273 -14.85 -4.97 5.13
N SER A 274 -15.81 -4.24 4.56
CA SER A 274 -15.57 -3.01 3.81
C SER A 274 -16.58 -1.94 4.17
N ALA A 275 -16.14 -0.85 4.78
CA ALA A 275 -16.96 0.33 5.03
C ALA A 275 -16.10 1.59 5.12
N PRO A 276 -16.57 2.76 4.65
CA PRO A 276 -15.76 3.98 4.57
C PRO A 276 -15.02 4.33 5.86
N GLU A 277 -15.69 4.25 7.00
CA GLU A 277 -15.14 4.61 8.32
C GLU A 277 -14.11 3.60 8.88
N ARG A 278 -13.87 2.47 8.21
CA ARG A 278 -12.97 1.39 8.69
C ARG A 278 -11.49 1.64 8.38
N THR A 279 -11.03 2.87 8.56
CA THR A 279 -9.62 3.25 8.47
C THR A 279 -8.76 2.33 9.36
N ASN A 280 -7.52 2.06 8.97
CA ASN A 280 -6.62 1.29 9.85
C ASN A 280 -6.11 2.17 10.99
N VAL A 281 -5.49 3.30 10.67
CA VAL A 281 -4.94 4.24 11.66
C VAL A 281 -5.56 5.61 11.48
N ARG A 282 -6.13 6.19 12.56
CA ARG A 282 -6.62 7.56 12.57
C ARG A 282 -5.85 8.38 13.59
N VAL A 283 -5.27 9.48 13.11
CA VAL A 283 -4.49 10.42 13.92
C VAL A 283 -5.40 11.59 14.28
N LEU A 284 -5.61 11.81 15.58
CA LEU A 284 -6.54 12.80 16.12
C LEU A 284 -5.88 14.19 16.25
N GLY A 285 -5.21 14.63 15.18
CA GLY A 285 -4.39 15.83 15.14
C GLY A 285 -3.29 15.84 16.23
N GLY A 286 -3.05 17.01 16.81
CA GLY A 286 -2.18 17.24 17.94
C GLY A 286 -0.83 17.85 17.58
N THR A 287 0.02 17.98 18.60
CA THR A 287 1.41 18.44 18.50
C THR A 287 2.38 17.28 18.69
N GLY A 288 3.13 16.94 17.64
CA GLY A 288 4.13 15.87 17.71
C GLY A 288 3.54 14.45 17.69
N THR A 289 2.26 14.32 17.34
CA THR A 289 1.63 13.03 17.09
C THR A 289 2.27 12.35 15.89
N ALA A 290 2.54 11.05 15.96
CA ALA A 290 3.34 10.38 14.93
C ALA A 290 2.94 8.94 14.63
N VAL A 291 2.98 8.58 13.34
CA VAL A 291 2.80 7.21 12.81
C VAL A 291 4.05 6.88 11.97
N VAL A 292 4.96 6.08 12.53
CA VAL A 292 6.30 5.91 11.94
C VAL A 292 6.78 4.46 11.85
N GLY A 293 7.29 4.03 10.71
CA GLY A 293 7.94 2.72 10.62
C GLY A 293 6.98 1.53 10.79
N ASN A 294 5.69 1.71 10.50
CA ASN A 294 4.68 0.67 10.64
C ASN A 294 4.49 -0.09 9.32
N LYS A 295 4.08 -1.35 9.40
CA LYS A 295 3.43 -2.03 8.27
C LYS A 295 1.92 -1.86 8.41
N ILE A 296 1.26 -1.33 7.40
CA ILE A 296 -0.20 -1.16 7.37
C ILE A 296 -0.73 -1.90 6.15
N SER A 297 -1.55 -2.92 6.36
CA SER A 297 -2.02 -3.80 5.29
C SER A 297 -3.53 -3.97 5.25
N ASN A 298 -4.05 -4.30 4.07
CA ASN A 298 -5.44 -4.74 3.83
C ASN A 298 -6.50 -3.83 4.46
N THR A 299 -6.33 -2.53 4.34
CA THR A 299 -7.21 -1.51 4.93
C THR A 299 -8.67 -1.72 4.58
N ALA A 300 -9.58 -1.85 5.56
CA ALA A 300 -11.00 -2.11 5.33
C ALA A 300 -11.84 -0.87 4.96
N GLY A 301 -11.32 0.35 5.15
CA GLY A 301 -12.04 1.59 4.89
C GLY A 301 -11.43 2.52 3.85
N SER A 302 -11.83 3.78 3.87
CA SER A 302 -11.47 4.74 2.83
C SER A 302 -10.02 5.19 2.86
N ALA A 303 -9.28 5.00 3.95
CA ALA A 303 -7.85 5.33 4.03
C ALA A 303 -7.08 4.40 4.96
N SER A 304 -5.79 4.16 4.67
CA SER A 304 -4.92 3.36 5.54
C SER A 304 -4.44 4.16 6.73
N VAL A 305 -4.07 5.41 6.51
CA VAL A 305 -3.81 6.42 7.55
C VAL A 305 -4.68 7.63 7.28
N GLN A 306 -5.46 8.07 8.26
CA GLN A 306 -6.24 9.30 8.20
C GLN A 306 -5.76 10.28 9.26
N VAL A 307 -5.24 11.43 8.86
CA VAL A 307 -4.81 12.49 9.76
C VAL A 307 -5.87 13.57 9.82
N LEU A 308 -6.60 13.61 10.92
CA LEU A 308 -7.62 14.62 11.18
C LEU A 308 -6.99 15.94 11.60
N GLY A 309 -7.55 17.06 11.12
CA GLY A 309 -7.17 18.42 11.52
C GLY A 309 -8.32 19.20 12.14
N GLU A 310 -8.24 20.53 12.05
CA GLU A 310 -9.19 21.45 12.67
C GLU A 310 -10.62 21.32 12.13
N SER A 311 -10.78 20.93 10.86
CA SER A 311 -12.08 20.62 10.26
C SER A 311 -12.82 19.47 10.97
N ALA A 312 -12.08 18.59 11.65
CA ALA A 312 -12.63 17.51 12.45
C ALA A 312 -12.60 17.81 13.96
N GLY A 313 -12.34 19.07 14.36
CA GLY A 313 -12.30 19.49 15.76
C GLY A 313 -11.00 19.14 16.50
N HIS A 314 -9.92 18.79 15.78
CA HIS A 314 -8.62 18.47 16.36
C HIS A 314 -7.63 19.62 16.12
N SER A 315 -6.89 20.03 17.14
CA SER A 315 -5.78 20.97 16.93
C SER A 315 -4.76 20.36 15.99
N CYS A 316 -4.12 21.14 15.13
CA CYS A 316 -3.07 20.60 14.28
C CYS A 316 -1.75 21.37 14.42
N SER A 317 -0.67 20.65 14.70
CA SER A 317 0.69 21.18 14.58
C SER A 317 1.70 20.04 14.44
N ARG A 318 2.39 19.92 13.31
CA ARG A 318 3.56 19.02 13.18
C ARG A 318 3.23 17.55 13.42
N VAL A 319 2.16 17.06 12.81
CA VAL A 319 1.91 15.61 12.74
C VAL A 319 2.90 14.96 11.77
N VAL A 320 3.43 13.79 12.13
CA VAL A 320 4.41 13.07 11.30
C VAL A 320 3.87 11.70 10.87
N VAL A 321 3.83 11.45 9.57
CA VAL A 321 3.57 10.12 8.99
C VAL A 321 4.79 9.74 8.15
N SER A 322 5.65 8.85 8.65
CA SER A 322 6.89 8.55 7.93
C SER A 322 7.35 7.11 7.96
N LYS A 323 8.09 6.70 6.92
CA LYS A 323 8.74 5.38 6.86
C LYS A 323 7.77 4.19 7.02
N ASN A 324 6.49 4.38 6.73
CA ASN A 324 5.52 3.30 6.79
C ASN A 324 5.51 2.52 5.48
N LEU A 325 5.28 1.21 5.55
CA LEU A 325 4.95 0.38 4.41
C LEU A 325 3.44 0.15 4.39
N ILE A 326 2.76 0.71 3.40
CA ILE A 326 1.32 0.60 3.20
C ILE A 326 1.05 -0.30 1.99
N THR A 327 0.29 -1.37 2.21
CA THR A 327 -0.10 -2.31 1.15
C THR A 327 -1.60 -2.53 1.16
N ALA A 328 -2.23 -2.47 0.00
CA ALA A 328 -3.67 -2.56 -0.11
C ALA A 328 -4.10 -3.52 -1.24
N TYR A 329 -3.40 -4.65 -1.32
CA TYR A 329 -3.57 -5.64 -2.39
C TYR A 329 -4.99 -6.19 -2.58
N SER A 330 -5.86 -6.08 -1.58
CA SER A 330 -7.27 -6.50 -1.66
C SER A 330 -8.24 -5.39 -2.06
N ASN A 331 -7.74 -4.21 -2.41
CA ASN A 331 -8.57 -3.12 -2.92
C ASN A 331 -8.89 -3.32 -4.40
N ASP A 332 -9.80 -2.48 -4.88
CA ASP A 332 -10.16 -2.34 -6.29
C ASP A 332 -10.20 -0.85 -6.62
N HIS A 333 -9.82 -0.51 -7.86
CA HIS A 333 -9.88 0.84 -8.40
C HIS A 333 -11.31 1.22 -8.79
N TYR A 334 -12.05 0.25 -9.31
CA TYR A 334 -13.34 0.50 -9.94
C TYR A 334 -14.47 0.27 -8.95
N LEU A 335 -15.51 1.09 -9.08
CA LEU A 335 -16.79 0.88 -8.39
C LEU A 335 -17.56 -0.27 -9.09
N THR A 336 -16.95 -1.45 -9.22
CA THR A 336 -17.51 -2.60 -9.97
C THR A 336 -18.55 -3.38 -9.17
N LYS A 337 -18.62 -3.21 -7.84
CA LYS A 337 -19.79 -3.66 -7.09
C LYS A 337 -20.95 -2.71 -7.41
N GLU A 338 -21.67 -3.14 -8.44
CA GLU A 338 -23.04 -2.81 -8.78
C GLU A 338 -23.74 -2.05 -7.64
N LEU A 339 -24.19 -0.83 -7.95
CA LEU A 339 -25.06 0.01 -7.13
C LEU A 339 -26.39 -0.68 -6.72
N SER A 340 -26.50 -2.00 -6.87
CA SER A 340 -27.73 -2.79 -6.80
C SER A 340 -28.33 -2.95 -5.40
N ARG A 341 -27.81 -2.24 -4.37
CA ARG A 341 -28.36 -2.27 -2.99
C ARG A 341 -28.26 -0.95 -2.20
N ASP A 342 -28.39 0.22 -2.83
CA ASP A 342 -28.37 1.53 -2.15
C ASP A 342 -27.11 1.79 -1.29
N ARG A 343 -26.04 1.01 -1.48
CA ARG A 343 -24.75 1.19 -0.81
C ARG A 343 -23.65 1.20 -1.86
N THR A 344 -23.12 2.40 -2.13
CA THR A 344 -21.81 2.58 -2.74
C THR A 344 -20.75 2.16 -1.72
N THR A 345 -20.46 0.87 -1.59
CA THR A 345 -19.23 0.48 -0.91
C THR A 345 -18.10 0.63 -1.92
N GLY A 346 -17.44 1.78 -1.91
CA GLY A 346 -16.17 1.95 -2.61
C GLY A 346 -15.19 0.87 -2.15
N THR A 347 -14.72 0.07 -3.09
CA THR A 347 -13.75 -1.02 -2.88
C THR A 347 -12.30 -0.52 -2.91
N TRP A 348 -12.10 0.78 -3.09
CA TRP A 348 -10.82 1.46 -2.98
C TRP A 348 -10.51 1.89 -1.53
N SER A 349 -9.28 2.33 -1.32
CA SER A 349 -8.81 3.04 -0.14
C SER A 349 -7.74 4.02 -0.59
N ASP A 350 -7.52 5.07 0.17
CA ASP A 350 -6.38 5.94 0.03
C ASP A 350 -5.23 5.38 0.90
N GLY A 351 -4.00 5.70 0.54
CA GLY A 351 -2.86 5.36 1.38
C GLY A 351 -2.87 6.23 2.63
N ILE A 352 -2.68 7.53 2.43
CA ILE A 352 -2.59 8.52 3.51
C ILE A 352 -3.47 9.72 3.17
N ASP A 353 -4.43 10.01 4.04
CA ASP A 353 -5.26 11.22 4.00
C ASP A 353 -4.76 12.22 5.03
N VAL A 354 -4.56 13.48 4.62
CA VAL A 354 -4.08 14.54 5.51
C VAL A 354 -5.00 15.73 5.48
N GLY A 355 -5.82 15.88 6.51
CA GLY A 355 -6.64 17.09 6.76
C GLY A 355 -6.05 18.01 7.83
N CYS A 356 -4.81 17.78 8.26
CA CYS A 356 -4.16 18.47 9.37
C CYS A 356 -3.04 19.39 8.83
N SER A 357 -3.09 20.69 9.11
CA SER A 357 -2.08 21.66 8.68
C SER A 357 -0.68 21.41 9.25
N ASP A 358 0.38 21.86 8.56
CA ASP A 358 1.76 21.73 9.03
C ASP A 358 2.19 20.26 9.30
N SER A 359 1.63 19.30 8.57
CA SER A 359 2.00 17.88 8.68
C SER A 359 3.21 17.53 7.81
N THR A 360 3.92 16.46 8.16
CA THR A 360 5.04 15.91 7.39
C THR A 360 4.75 14.48 7.01
N VAL A 361 4.65 14.20 5.69
CA VAL A 361 4.43 12.87 5.13
C VAL A 361 5.65 12.48 4.31
N THR A 362 6.55 11.68 4.89
CA THR A 362 7.84 11.40 4.25
C THR A 362 8.32 9.96 4.28
N ASP A 363 9.07 9.57 3.25
CA ASP A 363 9.71 8.25 3.15
C ASP A 363 8.72 7.06 3.29
N ASN A 364 7.43 7.26 3.00
CA ASN A 364 6.45 6.17 3.03
C ASN A 364 6.51 5.38 1.72
N GLN A 365 6.20 4.10 1.80
CA GLN A 365 6.13 3.18 0.67
C GLN A 365 4.70 2.68 0.54
N ILE A 366 4.02 2.99 -0.55
CA ILE A 366 2.57 2.82 -0.71
C ILE A 366 2.30 2.01 -1.97
N VAL A 367 1.51 0.94 -1.84
CA VAL A 367 1.24 0.02 -2.96
C VAL A 367 -0.25 -0.32 -3.06
N ASP A 368 -0.79 -0.18 -4.27
CA ASP A 368 -2.08 -0.74 -4.70
C ASP A 368 -3.30 -0.25 -3.89
N THR A 369 -3.39 1.04 -3.59
CA THR A 369 -4.50 1.57 -2.78
C THR A 369 -5.83 1.58 -3.54
N GLY A 370 -5.83 1.62 -4.87
CA GLY A 370 -7.06 1.73 -5.68
C GLY A 370 -7.62 3.15 -5.73
N GLY A 371 -7.52 3.87 -4.61
CA GLY A 371 -7.83 5.28 -4.43
C GLY A 371 -6.65 6.16 -4.84
N VAL A 372 -6.24 7.02 -3.92
CA VAL A 372 -5.06 7.87 -4.02
C VAL A 372 -3.93 7.31 -3.16
N GLY A 373 -2.67 7.49 -3.57
CA GLY A 373 -1.54 7.15 -2.71
C GLY A 373 -1.48 8.07 -1.49
N ILE A 374 -1.39 9.38 -1.72
CA ILE A 374 -1.44 10.42 -0.67
C ILE A 374 -2.41 11.53 -1.08
N MET A 375 -3.38 11.84 -0.22
CA MET A 375 -4.35 12.90 -0.39
C MET A 375 -4.16 14.01 0.65
N LEU A 376 -3.99 15.25 0.18
CA LEU A 376 -3.90 16.43 1.02
C LEU A 376 -5.21 17.23 0.94
N TYR A 377 -5.91 17.31 2.06
CA TYR A 377 -7.11 18.10 2.24
C TYR A 377 -6.80 19.45 2.92
N ARG A 378 -7.78 20.35 2.90
CA ARG A 378 -7.76 21.59 3.69
C ARG A 378 -7.53 21.29 5.19
N GLY A 379 -6.85 22.19 5.89
CA GLY A 379 -6.59 22.06 7.33
C GLY A 379 -7.82 22.35 8.21
N ALA A 380 -8.59 23.38 7.85
CA ALA A 380 -9.73 23.87 8.61
C ALA A 380 -10.97 24.02 7.72
N ASP A 381 -12.16 24.13 8.32
CA ASP A 381 -13.40 24.42 7.59
C ASP A 381 -13.53 25.90 7.20
N ASP A 382 -12.70 26.77 7.75
CA ASP A 382 -12.56 28.17 7.36
C ASP A 382 -11.24 28.43 6.62
N THR A 383 -11.15 29.62 6.02
CA THR A 383 -9.96 30.06 5.27
C THR A 383 -8.92 30.74 6.16
N SER A 384 -9.08 30.69 7.50
CA SER A 384 -8.20 31.41 8.43
C SER A 384 -6.89 30.70 8.70
N ARG A 385 -6.80 29.40 8.38
CA ARG A 385 -5.62 28.57 8.59
C ARG A 385 -5.16 27.95 7.27
N PRO A 386 -3.95 28.28 6.81
CA PRO A 386 -3.40 27.65 5.62
C PRO A 386 -3.04 26.19 5.88
N GLN A 387 -3.16 25.37 4.84
CA GLN A 387 -2.58 24.04 4.76
C GLN A 387 -1.12 24.17 4.31
N ARG A 388 -0.18 23.76 5.17
CA ARG A 388 1.28 23.90 4.96
C ARG A 388 2.04 22.60 5.14
N SER A 389 1.42 21.49 4.76
CA SER A 389 2.02 20.18 4.88
C SER A 389 3.08 19.91 3.81
N THR A 390 4.07 19.11 4.15
CA THR A 390 5.12 18.61 3.25
C THR A 390 4.88 17.14 2.92
N ILE A 391 4.91 16.81 1.63
CA ILE A 391 4.83 15.44 1.10
C ILE A 391 6.10 15.18 0.30
N SER A 392 7.05 14.41 0.85
CA SER A 392 8.33 14.19 0.16
C SER A 392 9.01 12.84 0.37
N GLY A 393 9.82 12.41 -0.60
CA GLY A 393 10.58 11.16 -0.50
C GLY A 393 9.72 9.88 -0.48
N ASN A 394 8.42 9.98 -0.77
CA ASN A 394 7.54 8.82 -0.73
C ASN A 394 7.69 8.00 -2.02
N THR A 395 7.54 6.68 -1.92
CA THR A 395 7.44 5.77 -3.07
C THR A 395 6.02 5.26 -3.20
N ILE A 396 5.39 5.47 -4.36
CA ILE A 396 3.99 5.11 -4.63
C ILE A 396 3.94 4.27 -5.90
N ALA A 397 3.46 3.04 -5.76
CA ALA A 397 3.38 2.07 -6.84
C ALA A 397 1.95 1.58 -7.06
N SER A 398 1.45 1.77 -8.28
CA SER A 398 0.33 0.98 -8.78
C SER A 398 0.91 -0.27 -9.44
N ALA A 399 1.04 -1.36 -8.69
CA ALA A 399 1.70 -2.58 -9.13
C ALA A 399 0.72 -3.61 -9.69
N GLY A 400 -0.46 -3.71 -9.08
CA GLY A 400 -1.51 -4.67 -9.40
C GLY A 400 -2.90 -4.05 -9.51
N VAL A 401 -3.13 -2.97 -8.78
CA VAL A 401 -4.41 -2.28 -8.72
C VAL A 401 -4.19 -0.88 -9.29
N PRO A 402 -4.90 -0.50 -10.37
CA PRO A 402 -4.89 0.87 -10.84
C PRO A 402 -5.28 1.85 -9.73
N MET A 403 -4.88 3.10 -9.84
CA MET A 403 -5.13 4.11 -8.81
C MET A 403 -5.71 5.35 -9.45
N TYR A 404 -6.57 6.06 -8.73
CA TYR A 404 -7.07 7.35 -9.20
C TYR A 404 -5.93 8.36 -9.33
N ALA A 405 -5.14 8.52 -8.27
CA ALA A 405 -3.93 9.34 -8.35
C ALA A 405 -2.80 8.79 -7.49
N ALA A 406 -1.57 9.13 -7.83
CA ALA A 406 -0.46 8.84 -6.92
C ALA A 406 -0.48 9.84 -5.75
N ILE A 407 -0.59 11.13 -6.06
CA ILE A 407 -0.74 12.21 -5.07
C ILE A 407 -1.87 13.13 -5.51
N ALA A 408 -2.68 13.60 -4.58
CA ALA A 408 -3.68 14.62 -4.85
C ALA A 408 -3.73 15.70 -3.76
N VAL A 409 -3.99 16.94 -4.17
CA VAL A 409 -4.36 18.04 -3.28
C VAL A 409 -5.78 18.43 -3.60
N ASN A 410 -6.66 18.27 -2.62
CA ASN A 410 -8.08 18.48 -2.82
C ASN A 410 -8.62 19.40 -1.71
N PRO A 411 -8.98 20.66 -2.01
CA PRO A 411 -9.62 21.55 -1.05
C PRO A 411 -11.00 21.01 -0.58
N LEU A 412 -11.57 20.03 -1.28
CA LEU A 412 -12.81 19.30 -1.07
C LEU A 412 -13.80 19.96 -0.11
N TYR A 413 -14.59 20.94 -0.56
CA TYR A 413 -15.74 21.40 0.22
C TYR A 413 -17.02 20.90 -0.43
N TYR A 414 -17.37 19.64 -0.17
CA TYR A 414 -18.64 19.08 -0.66
C TYR A 414 -19.78 19.56 0.23
N VAL A 415 -20.41 20.68 -0.14
CA VAL A 415 -21.67 21.11 0.48
C VAL A 415 -22.77 21.11 -0.56
N LEU A 416 -23.77 20.25 -0.33
CA LEU A 416 -24.95 20.08 -1.19
C LEU A 416 -25.74 21.38 -1.40
N SER A 417 -25.59 22.37 -0.52
CA SER A 417 -26.10 23.73 -0.72
C SER A 417 -25.08 24.58 -1.49
N LYS A 418 -25.29 24.65 -2.80
CA LYS A 418 -24.66 25.57 -3.76
C LYS A 418 -24.60 27.00 -3.18
N GLY A 419 -23.42 27.49 -2.79
CA GLY A 419 -23.26 28.90 -2.38
C GLY A 419 -22.05 29.26 -1.52
N GLU A 420 -21.38 28.29 -0.90
CA GLU A 420 -20.25 28.55 0.02
C GLU A 420 -18.93 28.03 -0.54
N ALA A 421 -18.59 28.37 -1.79
CA ALA A 421 -17.22 28.16 -2.26
C ALA A 421 -16.28 29.01 -1.38
N LYS A 422 -15.37 28.34 -0.69
CA LYS A 422 -14.32 28.96 0.14
C LYS A 422 -13.00 28.81 -0.58
N ASP A 423 -12.20 29.86 -0.49
CA ASP A 423 -10.86 29.92 -1.06
C ASP A 423 -9.82 29.50 0.00
N TYR A 424 -9.52 28.20 0.06
CA TYR A 424 -8.60 27.65 1.04
C TYR A 424 -7.13 27.90 0.66
N ASP A 425 -6.36 28.46 1.58
CA ASP A 425 -4.94 28.71 1.40
C ASP A 425 -4.14 27.41 1.62
N PHE A 426 -3.38 26.98 0.61
CA PHE A 426 -2.41 25.88 0.65
C PHE A 426 -0.96 26.42 0.52
N GLY A 427 -0.79 27.74 0.58
CA GLY A 427 0.48 28.43 0.52
C GLY A 427 1.45 27.94 1.60
N GLY A 428 2.55 27.34 1.16
CA GLY A 428 3.55 26.69 2.02
C GLY A 428 3.48 25.16 2.00
N SER A 429 2.42 24.57 1.43
CA SER A 429 2.41 23.14 1.12
C SER A 429 3.35 22.79 -0.03
N THR A 430 4.02 21.65 0.10
CA THR A 430 5.02 21.18 -0.87
C THR A 430 4.81 19.70 -1.20
N ILE A 431 4.95 19.36 -2.47
CA ILE A 431 5.01 17.99 -2.99
C ILE A 431 6.32 17.85 -3.75
N SER A 432 7.28 17.12 -3.17
CA SER A 432 8.60 17.05 -3.77
C SER A 432 9.33 15.73 -3.62
N GLU A 433 10.19 15.40 -4.57
CA GLU A 433 11.10 14.24 -4.47
C GLU A 433 10.37 12.91 -4.23
N ASN A 434 9.11 12.80 -4.68
CA ASN A 434 8.36 11.54 -4.61
C ASN A 434 8.67 10.66 -5.82
N HIS A 435 8.61 9.35 -5.64
CA HIS A 435 8.84 8.35 -6.66
C HIS A 435 7.54 7.63 -7.00
N LEU A 436 7.04 7.80 -8.22
CA LEU A 436 5.72 7.34 -8.65
C LEU A 436 5.90 6.41 -9.86
N TRP A 437 5.35 5.20 -9.83
CA TRP A 437 5.42 4.32 -11.01
C TRP A 437 4.29 3.31 -11.06
N THR A 438 4.15 2.67 -12.21
CA THR A 438 3.10 1.68 -12.44
C THR A 438 3.67 0.42 -13.08
N ALA A 439 2.92 -0.68 -13.00
CA ALA A 439 3.16 -1.83 -13.85
C ALA A 439 2.69 -1.56 -15.28
N PRO A 440 3.19 -2.32 -16.28
CA PRO A 440 2.75 -2.21 -17.67
C PRO A 440 1.28 -2.55 -17.93
N ASN A 441 0.53 -2.98 -16.92
CA ASN A 441 -0.90 -3.33 -17.00
C ASN A 441 -1.75 -2.59 -15.95
N THR A 442 -1.19 -1.58 -15.29
CA THR A 442 -1.90 -0.71 -14.37
C THR A 442 -1.63 0.74 -14.74
N HIS A 443 -2.24 1.68 -14.02
CA HIS A 443 -2.10 3.11 -14.29
C HIS A 443 -2.43 3.94 -13.04
N PHE A 444 -2.00 5.19 -13.04
CA PHE A 444 -2.73 6.25 -12.35
C PHE A 444 -3.69 6.90 -13.35
N VAL A 445 -4.88 7.33 -12.95
CA VAL A 445 -5.69 8.18 -13.84
C VAL A 445 -4.94 9.51 -14.04
N ILE A 446 -4.52 10.13 -12.93
CA ILE A 446 -3.63 11.30 -12.92
C ILE A 446 -2.43 11.00 -12.01
N GLY A 447 -1.20 11.28 -12.44
CA GLY A 447 -0.03 11.12 -11.57
C GLY A 447 -0.11 11.99 -10.31
N ILE A 448 -0.17 13.32 -10.51
CA ILE A 448 -0.34 14.32 -9.45
C ILE A 448 -1.54 15.22 -9.78
N SER A 449 -2.58 15.20 -8.95
CA SER A 449 -3.80 16.01 -9.15
C SER A 449 -3.86 17.18 -8.18
N ILE A 450 -3.87 18.41 -8.68
CA ILE A 450 -3.98 19.63 -7.87
C ILE A 450 -5.31 20.32 -8.13
N GLY A 451 -6.17 20.35 -7.10
CA GLY A 451 -7.51 20.89 -7.15
C GLY A 451 -8.61 19.83 -7.28
N SER A 452 -9.86 20.29 -7.15
CA SER A 452 -11.05 19.44 -6.95
C SER A 452 -11.78 19.08 -8.25
N ARG A 453 -11.59 19.84 -9.33
CA ARG A 453 -12.37 19.69 -10.57
C ARG A 453 -12.17 18.36 -11.31
N PRO A 454 -10.98 17.73 -11.32
CA PRO A 454 -10.83 16.38 -11.88
C PRO A 454 -11.82 15.37 -11.30
N TRP A 455 -12.14 15.50 -10.02
CA TRP A 455 -12.98 14.56 -9.28
C TRP A 455 -14.48 14.78 -9.44
N TYR A 456 -14.91 16.05 -9.48
CA TYR A 456 -16.32 16.38 -9.33
C TYR A 456 -16.91 17.22 -10.49
N GLY A 457 -16.06 17.65 -11.41
CA GLY A 457 -16.41 18.59 -12.47
C GLY A 457 -17.05 19.88 -11.95
N GLY A 458 -17.79 20.57 -12.83
CA GLY A 458 -18.52 21.79 -12.48
C GLY A 458 -19.70 21.61 -11.52
N MET A 459 -20.06 20.39 -11.11
CA MET A 459 -21.22 20.14 -10.24
C MET A 459 -20.95 20.39 -8.75
N ALA A 460 -19.74 20.13 -8.26
CA ALA A 460 -19.41 20.33 -6.84
C ALA A 460 -18.93 21.75 -6.50
N MET A 461 -18.82 22.63 -7.50
CA MET A 461 -18.13 23.90 -7.36
C MET A 461 -18.94 25.01 -8.05
N VAL A 462 -19.74 25.75 -7.28
CA VAL A 462 -20.34 27.01 -7.76
C VAL A 462 -19.42 28.15 -7.33
N GLY A 463 -18.38 28.44 -8.13
CA GLY A 463 -17.43 29.52 -7.86
C GLY A 463 -16.07 29.31 -8.54
N ALA A 464 -15.31 30.40 -8.69
CA ALA A 464 -13.92 30.36 -9.14
C ALA A 464 -13.06 29.84 -7.98
N ASN A 465 -12.52 28.63 -8.17
CA ASN A 465 -11.51 27.97 -7.33
C ASN A 465 -11.88 27.72 -5.86
N SER A 466 -11.34 26.63 -5.34
CA SER A 466 -11.58 26.19 -3.96
C SER A 466 -10.32 26.29 -3.11
N GLY A 467 -9.24 26.77 -3.69
CA GLY A 467 -8.02 27.08 -2.96
C GLY A 467 -6.94 27.64 -3.85
N HIS A 468 -5.86 28.08 -3.21
CA HIS A 468 -4.70 28.66 -3.87
C HIS A 468 -3.41 28.23 -3.19
N GLY A 469 -2.33 28.18 -3.98
CA GLY A 469 -0.97 27.99 -3.51
C GLY A 469 -0.61 26.53 -3.27
N VAL A 470 0.26 25.93 -4.08
CA VAL A 470 0.96 24.66 -3.77
C VAL A 470 2.26 24.66 -4.56
N SER A 471 3.35 24.15 -4.01
CA SER A 471 4.58 23.92 -4.79
C SER A 471 4.79 22.45 -5.10
N VAL A 472 5.01 22.14 -6.38
CA VAL A 472 5.32 20.80 -6.91
C VAL A 472 6.70 20.85 -7.56
N ALA A 473 7.61 19.96 -7.13
CA ALA A 473 9.00 19.98 -7.61
C ALA A 473 9.71 18.63 -7.47
N GLY A 474 10.47 18.22 -8.48
CA GLY A 474 11.42 17.12 -8.36
C GLY A 474 10.80 15.73 -8.12
N ASN A 475 9.50 15.54 -8.39
CA ASN A 475 8.94 14.20 -8.39
C ASN A 475 9.44 13.44 -9.61
N GLY A 476 9.51 12.12 -9.51
CA GLY A 476 10.09 11.32 -10.57
C GLY A 476 9.54 9.92 -10.58
N THR A 477 9.94 9.16 -11.59
CA THR A 477 9.54 7.76 -11.71
C THR A 477 10.72 6.81 -11.50
N SER A 478 11.87 7.35 -11.06
CA SER A 478 13.11 6.59 -10.80
C SER A 478 13.61 5.76 -11.99
N GLY A 479 13.34 6.22 -13.21
CA GLY A 479 13.68 5.50 -14.44
C GLY A 479 12.74 4.35 -14.79
N ILE A 480 11.63 4.20 -14.06
CA ILE A 480 10.51 3.31 -14.38
C ILE A 480 9.45 4.15 -15.11
N GLY A 481 8.66 3.59 -16.02
CA GLY A 481 7.52 4.33 -16.56
C GLY A 481 6.39 4.46 -15.54
N ALA A 482 5.75 5.62 -15.46
CA ALA A 482 4.46 5.76 -14.79
C ALA A 482 3.37 5.90 -15.85
N ARG A 483 2.50 4.89 -15.97
CA ARG A 483 1.38 4.97 -16.90
C ARG A 483 0.28 5.86 -16.35
N VAL A 484 -0.12 6.84 -17.14
CA VAL A 484 -1.11 7.85 -16.74
C VAL A 484 -2.06 8.21 -17.88
N ARG A 485 -3.19 8.85 -17.58
CA ARG A 485 -3.83 9.72 -18.58
C ARG A 485 -3.11 11.05 -18.60
N THR A 486 -3.14 11.76 -17.47
CA THR A 486 -2.43 13.02 -17.27
C THR A 486 -1.30 12.86 -16.26
N GLY A 487 -0.11 13.38 -16.54
CA GLY A 487 0.99 13.36 -15.57
C GLY A 487 0.68 14.23 -14.36
N ILE A 488 0.58 15.54 -14.56
CA ILE A 488 0.19 16.53 -13.56
C ILE A 488 -1.05 17.29 -14.05
N ALA A 489 -2.10 17.35 -13.24
CA ALA A 489 -3.33 18.08 -13.57
C ALA A 489 -3.56 19.22 -12.58
N VAL A 490 -3.83 20.43 -13.06
CA VAL A 490 -4.17 21.60 -12.24
C VAL A 490 -5.54 22.12 -12.61
N SER A 491 -6.54 21.91 -11.75
CA SER A 491 -7.90 22.42 -11.99
C SER A 491 -8.71 22.52 -10.69
N GLY A 492 -9.22 23.72 -10.41
CA GLY A 492 -9.89 24.07 -9.16
C GLY A 492 -8.95 24.59 -8.06
N MET A 493 -7.73 24.99 -8.43
CA MET A 493 -6.72 25.55 -7.54
C MET A 493 -5.86 26.58 -8.27
N ASP A 494 -5.69 27.74 -7.65
CA ASP A 494 -4.89 28.85 -8.17
C ASP A 494 -3.47 28.89 -7.57
N ASP A 495 -2.61 29.76 -8.10
CA ASP A 495 -1.27 30.07 -7.59
C ASP A 495 -0.39 28.82 -7.37
N VAL A 496 -0.60 27.79 -8.19
CA VAL A 496 0.21 26.57 -8.18
C VAL A 496 1.56 26.86 -8.81
N ARG A 497 2.63 26.43 -8.16
CA ARG A 497 4.00 26.49 -8.68
C ARG A 497 4.46 25.09 -9.07
N ILE A 498 4.77 24.88 -10.34
CA ILE A 498 5.38 23.63 -10.84
C ILE A 498 6.78 23.92 -11.37
N THR A 499 7.79 23.41 -10.68
CA THR A 499 9.19 23.45 -11.12
C THR A 499 9.65 22.06 -11.56
N SER A 500 10.80 21.97 -12.25
CA SER A 500 11.43 20.75 -12.77
C SER A 500 10.93 19.43 -12.14
N ASP A 501 10.17 18.64 -12.90
CA ASP A 501 9.66 17.33 -12.49
C ASP A 501 10.21 16.25 -13.47
N PRO A 502 11.24 15.47 -13.09
CA PRO A 502 11.86 14.48 -13.98
C PRO A 502 11.03 13.20 -14.21
N ALA A 503 9.74 13.18 -13.86
CA ALA A 503 8.90 12.02 -14.08
C ALA A 503 8.77 11.66 -15.58
N VAL A 504 8.80 10.36 -15.88
CA VAL A 504 8.58 9.83 -17.22
C VAL A 504 7.17 9.25 -17.31
N TRP A 505 6.26 10.03 -17.87
CA TRP A 505 4.87 9.64 -18.06
C TRP A 505 4.70 8.79 -19.33
N GLN A 506 3.92 7.72 -19.21
CA GLN A 506 3.52 6.89 -20.34
C GLN A 506 2.02 7.04 -20.51
N HIS A 507 1.59 7.70 -21.58
CA HIS A 507 0.17 7.96 -21.75
C HIS A 507 -0.63 6.76 -22.27
N GLY A 508 -1.81 6.57 -21.68
CA GLY A 508 -2.81 5.58 -22.10
C GLY A 508 -3.24 4.70 -20.93
N VAL A 509 -4.50 4.26 -20.91
CA VAL A 509 -5.05 3.39 -19.87
C VAL A 509 -5.48 2.06 -20.49
N PRO A 510 -5.02 0.90 -19.98
CA PRO A 510 -5.41 -0.40 -20.51
C PRO A 510 -6.92 -0.61 -20.49
N GLY A 511 -7.46 -1.16 -21.57
CA GLY A 511 -8.85 -1.66 -21.61
C GLY A 511 -9.94 -0.59 -21.62
N LYS A 512 -9.62 0.70 -21.75
CA LYS A 512 -10.61 1.78 -21.82
C LYS A 512 -10.52 2.58 -23.12
N SER A 513 -11.68 2.88 -23.71
CA SER A 513 -11.85 3.75 -24.88
C SER A 513 -12.83 4.87 -24.53
N GLY A 514 -12.47 6.12 -24.82
CA GLY A 514 -13.24 7.31 -24.42
C GLY A 514 -12.53 8.01 -23.27
N ASP A 515 -11.76 9.04 -23.61
CA ASP A 515 -10.86 9.69 -22.66
C ASP A 515 -11.54 10.91 -22.03
N ALA A 516 -11.82 10.83 -20.73
CA ALA A 516 -12.29 11.99 -19.98
C ALA A 516 -11.12 12.92 -19.60
N CYS A 517 -9.97 12.38 -19.13
CA CYS A 517 -8.77 13.19 -18.86
C CYS A 517 -7.85 13.30 -20.09
N PRO A 518 -7.20 14.46 -20.30
CA PRO A 518 -6.27 14.70 -21.41
C PRO A 518 -5.00 13.86 -21.29
N SER A 519 -4.47 13.49 -22.45
CA SER A 519 -3.31 12.62 -22.61
C SER A 519 -2.01 13.44 -22.73
N THR A 520 -1.53 13.99 -21.61
CA THR A 520 -0.43 14.95 -21.60
C THR A 520 0.34 14.93 -20.28
N ASP A 521 1.62 15.33 -20.31
CA ASP A 521 2.49 15.39 -19.13
C ASP A 521 1.95 16.38 -18.09
N VAL A 522 1.49 17.54 -18.55
CA VAL A 522 0.91 18.58 -17.68
C VAL A 522 -0.32 19.18 -18.35
N ALA A 523 -1.45 19.16 -17.64
CA ALA A 523 -2.68 19.82 -18.06
C ALA A 523 -3.13 20.85 -17.01
N ALA A 524 -3.65 21.98 -17.46
CA ALA A 524 -4.22 22.99 -16.57
C ALA A 524 -5.45 23.67 -17.17
N SER A 525 -6.45 23.93 -16.34
CA SER A 525 -7.71 24.60 -16.73
C SER A 525 -7.60 26.14 -16.70
N LYS A 526 -6.55 26.70 -17.31
CA LYS A 526 -6.23 28.15 -17.20
C LYS A 526 -7.26 29.03 -17.92
N THR A 527 -7.70 28.67 -19.12
CA THR A 527 -8.73 29.47 -19.83
C THR A 527 -10.11 29.38 -19.16
N ALA A 528 -10.38 28.30 -18.42
CA ALA A 528 -11.58 28.18 -17.61
C ALA A 528 -11.53 29.02 -16.32
N GLY A 529 -10.40 29.70 -16.05
CA GLY A 529 -10.18 30.49 -14.85
C GLY A 529 -10.02 29.64 -13.59
N THR A 530 -9.68 28.36 -13.74
CA THR A 530 -9.54 27.44 -12.58
C THR A 530 -8.15 26.86 -12.39
N ALA A 531 -7.16 27.60 -12.88
CA ALA A 531 -5.74 27.43 -12.64
C ALA A 531 -5.06 28.79 -12.82
N ASP A 532 -5.68 29.85 -12.29
CA ASP A 532 -5.16 31.20 -12.39
C ASP A 532 -3.89 31.32 -11.53
N GLY A 533 -2.97 32.19 -11.94
CA GLY A 533 -1.69 32.33 -11.23
C GLY A 533 -0.72 31.14 -11.35
N LEU A 534 -1.03 30.09 -12.14
CA LEU A 534 -0.11 28.98 -12.41
C LEU A 534 1.26 29.49 -12.88
N ASP A 535 2.28 29.27 -12.05
CA ASP A 535 3.70 29.55 -12.30
C ASP A 535 4.42 28.24 -12.62
N THR A 536 4.88 28.08 -13.85
CA THR A 536 5.49 26.81 -14.27
C THR A 536 6.66 26.97 -15.23
N GLU A 537 7.69 26.17 -15.00
CA GLU A 537 8.85 26.03 -15.88
C GLU A 537 8.66 24.94 -16.96
N VAL A 538 7.59 24.14 -16.85
CA VAL A 538 7.27 23.04 -17.77
C VAL A 538 6.14 23.44 -18.72
N SER A 539 6.18 22.95 -19.95
CA SER A 539 5.09 23.17 -20.91
C SER A 539 3.84 22.45 -20.44
N PHE A 540 2.68 23.08 -20.60
CA PHE A 540 1.39 22.48 -20.25
C PHE A 540 0.38 22.65 -21.38
N GLU A 541 -0.58 21.73 -21.42
CA GLU A 541 -1.77 21.82 -22.24
C GLU A 541 -2.88 22.54 -21.47
N ASN A 542 -3.45 23.58 -22.09
CA ASN A 542 -4.57 24.32 -21.52
C ASN A 542 -5.89 23.69 -21.97
N THR A 543 -6.51 22.90 -21.09
CA THR A 543 -7.71 22.12 -21.37
C THR A 543 -8.58 21.99 -20.13
N ASP A 544 -9.87 21.78 -20.33
CA ASP A 544 -10.78 21.45 -19.24
C ASP A 544 -10.46 20.05 -18.68
N LEU A 545 -10.59 19.93 -17.37
CA LEU A 545 -10.32 18.73 -16.58
C LEU A 545 -11.56 18.29 -15.79
N ASP A 546 -12.72 18.90 -16.05
CA ASP A 546 -13.94 18.64 -15.31
C ASP A 546 -14.40 17.19 -15.30
N GLY A 547 -14.45 16.61 -14.10
CA GLY A 547 -15.00 15.27 -13.87
C GLY A 547 -14.20 14.19 -14.59
N CYS A 548 -12.97 14.50 -15.02
CA CYS A 548 -12.20 13.63 -15.87
C CYS A 548 -11.76 12.32 -15.16
N MET A 549 -11.74 12.33 -13.82
CA MET A 549 -11.52 11.16 -12.96
C MET A 549 -12.71 10.21 -12.91
N GLY A 550 -13.90 10.68 -13.27
CA GLY A 550 -15.08 9.85 -13.44
C GLY A 550 -14.89 8.96 -14.66
N GLU A 551 -14.18 7.85 -14.48
CA GLU A 551 -14.05 6.89 -15.57
C GLU A 551 -15.41 6.17 -15.76
N PRO A 552 -15.97 6.17 -16.99
CA PRO A 552 -17.19 5.44 -17.29
C PRO A 552 -17.02 3.92 -17.17
#